data_AF-A0AA39MMY8-F1
#
_entry.id   AF-A0AA39MMY8-F1
#
_cell.length_a   1.000
_cell.length_b   1.000
_cell.length_c   1.000
_cell.angle_alpha   90.00
_cell.angle_beta   90.00
_cell.angle_gamma   90.00
#
_symmetry.space_group_name_H-M   'P 1'
#
loop_
_entity.id
_entity.type
_entity.pdbx_description
1 polymer ?
#
loop_
_entity_poly.entity_id
_entity_poly.type
_entity_poly.pdbx_seq_one_letter_code
_entity_poly.pdbx_strand_id
1 'polypeptide(L)' 'GLVHLDPCLNFGASPSPGIWGRIADAMVRILLNEGVEALVKWVDDFVFFHFP' A
#
# COMPACT_ATOMS: atom_id res chain seq x y z
N GLY A 1 23.02 21.69 -5.97
CA GLY A 1 22.34 21.68 -4.67
C GLY A 1 23.06 20.70 -3.77
N LEU A 2 23.47 21.11 -2.58
CA LEU A 2 24.29 20.29 -1.68
C LEU A 2 23.47 19.30 -0.83
N VAL A 3 22.15 19.48 -0.78
CA VAL A 3 21.21 18.64 -0.02
C VAL A 3 19.97 18.40 -0.87
N HIS A 4 19.47 17.17 -0.87
CA HIS A 4 18.21 16.76 -1.46
C HIS A 4 17.28 16.26 -0.35
N LEU A 5 16.06 16.78 -0.31
CA LEU A 5 15.00 16.32 0.59
C LEU A 5 13.89 15.75 -0.29
N ASP A 6 13.55 14.49 -0.08
CA ASP A 6 12.47 13.83 -0.80
C ASP A 6 11.13 14.16 -0.11
N PRO A 7 10.16 14.77 -0.82
CA PRO A 7 8.83 15.02 -0.27
C PRO A 7 7.99 13.73 -0.17
N CYS A 8 8.44 12.66 -0.79
CA CYS A 8 7.80 11.36 -0.84
C CYS A 8 8.54 10.33 0.01
N LEU A 9 7.93 9.16 0.15
CA LEU A 9 8.54 8.04 0.85
C LEU A 9 9.76 7.53 0.07
N ASN A 10 10.95 7.68 0.65
CA ASN A 10 12.21 7.29 0.01
C ASN A 10 12.29 5.78 -0.29
N PHE A 11 12.70 5.41 -1.49
CA PHE A 11 13.06 4.02 -1.81
C PHE A 11 14.38 3.63 -1.13
N GLY A 12 14.48 2.37 -0.70
CA GLY A 12 15.68 1.83 -0.04
C GLY A 12 15.85 2.21 1.44
N ALA A 13 15.07 3.17 1.96
CA ALA A 13 15.04 3.44 3.39
C ALA A 13 14.31 2.30 4.13
N SER A 14 14.94 1.77 5.19
CA SER A 14 14.41 0.65 5.98
C SER A 14 12.95 0.81 6.46
N PRO A 15 12.46 1.99 6.89
CA PRO A 15 11.07 2.10 7.34
C PRO A 15 10.04 2.15 6.20
N SER A 16 10.47 2.39 4.95
CA SER A 16 9.55 2.68 3.84
C SER A 16 8.58 1.53 3.52
N PRO A 17 9.02 0.26 3.41
CA PRO A 17 8.08 -0.85 3.17
C PRO A 17 7.02 -0.97 4.27
N GLY A 18 7.38 -0.69 5.52
CA GLY A 18 6.46 -0.74 6.65
C GLY A 18 5.45 0.43 6.66
N ILE A 19 5.89 1.65 6.32
CA ILE A 19 5.00 2.81 6.20
C ILE A 19 3.99 2.59 5.08
N TRP A 20 4.46 2.18 3.90
CA TRP A 20 3.59 1.90 2.77
C TRP A 20 2.65 0.71 3.07
N GLY A 21 3.16 -0.34 3.73
CA GLY A 21 2.36 -1.49 4.14
C GLY A 21 1.14 -1.13 4.99
N ARG A 22 1.26 -0.14 5.89
CA ARG A 22 0.12 0.38 6.69
C ARG A 22 -0.88 1.17 5.85
N ILE A 23 -0.41 1.97 4.90
CA ILE A 23 -1.28 2.68 3.96
C ILE A 23 -2.08 1.65 3.15
N ALA A 24 -1.41 0.62 2.63
CA ALA A 24 -2.05 -0.48 1.92
C ALA A 24 -3.04 -1.26 2.81
N ASP A 25 -2.77 -1.43 4.11
CA ASP A 25 -3.73 -2.04 5.05
C ASP A 25 -5.03 -1.21 5.16
N ALA A 26 -4.91 0.12 5.19
CA ALA A 26 -6.07 1.01 5.19
C ALA A 26 -6.84 0.93 3.86
N MET A 27 -6.15 0.84 2.73
CA MET A 27 -6.77 0.66 1.42
C MET A 27 -7.57 -0.65 1.35
N VAL A 28 -7.02 -1.77 1.85
CA VAL A 28 -7.76 -3.04 1.94
C VAL A 28 -9.07 -2.86 2.72
N ARG A 29 -9.02 -2.21 3.89
CA ARG A 29 -10.22 -1.98 4.72
C ARG A 29 -11.27 -1.15 3.99
N ILE A 30 -10.86 -0.10 3.29
CA ILE A 30 -11.77 0.73 2.49
C ILE A 30 -12.41 -0.10 1.38
N LEU A 31 -11.60 -0.82 0.60
CA LEU A 31 -12.10 -1.60 -0.53
C LEU A 31 -13.09 -2.69 -0.10
N LEU A 32 -12.78 -3.41 0.98
CA LEU A 32 -13.70 -4.39 1.57
C LEU A 32 -15.01 -3.74 2.05
N ASN A 33 -14.93 -2.52 2.60
CA ASN A 33 -16.12 -1.77 3.01
C ASN A 33 -16.98 -1.30 1.83
N GLU A 34 -16.36 -0.96 0.69
CA GLU A 34 -17.04 -0.54 -0.54
C GLU A 34 -17.58 -1.71 -1.39
N GLY A 35 -17.51 -2.94 -0.89
CA GLY A 35 -18.12 -4.11 -1.54
C GLY A 35 -17.16 -4.93 -2.41
N VAL A 36 -15.84 -4.68 -2.35
CA VAL A 36 -14.88 -5.65 -2.88
C VAL A 36 -14.89 -6.88 -1.97
N GLU A 37 -15.40 -8.00 -2.46
CA GLU A 37 -15.69 -9.16 -1.60
C GLU A 37 -14.45 -9.92 -1.15
N ALA A 38 -13.41 -9.98 -1.99
CA ALA A 38 -12.21 -10.75 -1.72
C ALA A 38 -10.97 -10.06 -2.28
N LEU A 39 -10.08 -9.67 -1.37
CA LEU A 39 -8.85 -8.94 -1.64
C LEU A 39 -7.75 -9.40 -0.70
N VAL A 40 -6.56 -9.66 -1.24
CA VAL A 40 -5.34 -9.85 -0.47
C VAL A 40 -4.26 -8.91 -0.97
N LYS A 41 -3.31 -8.54 -0.11
CA LYS A 41 -2.20 -7.67 -0.47
C LYS A 41 -0.85 -8.21 -0.04
N TRP A 42 0.19 -7.70 -0.69
CA TRP A 42 1.58 -7.78 -0.24
C TRP A 42 2.29 -6.45 -0.53
N VAL A 43 2.50 -5.65 0.52
CA VAL A 43 3.05 -4.27 0.42
C VAL A 43 2.26 -3.43 -0.60
N ASP A 44 2.78 -3.17 -1.80
CA ASP A 44 2.15 -2.43 -2.89
C ASP A 44 1.35 -3.28 -3.88
N ASP A 45 1.50 -4.60 -3.84
CA ASP A 45 0.75 -5.52 -4.69
C ASP A 45 -0.61 -5.88 -4.10
N PHE A 46 -1.65 -5.86 -4.93
CA PHE A 46 -3.01 -6.25 -4.55
C PHE A 46 -3.53 -7.32 -5.52
N VAL A 47 -4.20 -8.32 -4.98
CA VAL A 47 -4.89 -9.37 -5.75
C VAL A 47 -6.37 -9.34 -5.38
N PHE A 48 -7.21 -9.11 -6.39
CA PHE A 48 -8.65 -9.07 -6.29
C PHE A 48 -9.23 -10.37 -6.84
N PHE A 49 -10.12 -11.00 -6.09
CA PHE A 49 -10.84 -12.17 -6.56
C PHE A 49 -12.26 -11.77 -6.93
N HIS A 50 -12.70 -12.21 -8.11
CA HIS A 50 -14.05 -12.02 -8.59
C HIS A 50 -14.58 -13.37 -9.07
N PHE A 51 -15.72 -13.78 -8.55
CA PHE A 51 -16.42 -14.99 -8.98
C PHE A 51 -17.60 -14.61 -9.88
N PRO A 52 -17.93 -15.45 -10.90
CA PRO A 52 -19.06 -15.20 -11.80
C PRO A 52 -20.42 -15.14 -11.10
#